data_AF-A0A8T4P8I8-F1
#
_entry.id   AF-A0A8T4P8I8-F1
#
_cell.length_a   1.000
_cell.length_b   1.000
_cell.length_c   1.000
_cell.angle_alpha   90.00
_cell.angle_beta   90.00
_cell.angle_gamma   90.00
#
_symmetry.space_group_name_H-M   'P 1'
#
loop_
_entity.id
_entity.type
_entity.pdbx_description
1 polymer ?
#
loop_
_entity_poly.entity_id
_entity_poly.type
_entity_poly.pdbx_seq_one_letter_code
_entity_poly.pdbx_strand_id
1 'polypeptide(L)'
;MGTRGVWGFRAEDIDKVTYVHTSSYPTALGKDILEYVGARSNKKLRETARKVVLIPPMTLTVSPQLARLFPEDDSDFEANPSSYDEDWKHMMDSSRFMYDGLCCWAYIVNTDTNKLEVYNSNKNNGSSGRYARFSLDGNTPEPQRSYGVALITEISFDTIRKSKGDLSALIRQIDERSDATFEDRGIQKFFDSLGVKSF
;
A
#
# COMPACT_ATOMS: atom_id res chain seq x y z
N MET A 1 -16.68 7.57 6.99
CA MET A 1 -15.42 7.10 7.61
C MET A 1 -14.35 7.14 6.53
N GLY A 2 -13.27 7.91 6.72
CA GLY A 2 -12.15 7.94 5.77
C GLY A 2 -11.33 6.65 5.86
N THR A 3 -10.73 6.21 4.75
CA THR A 3 -9.78 5.10 4.73
C THR A 3 -8.36 5.60 4.83
N ARG A 4 -7.58 4.98 5.70
CA ARG A 4 -6.14 5.24 5.87
C ARG A 4 -5.35 4.22 5.07
N GLY A 5 -4.23 4.63 4.52
CA GLY A 5 -3.40 3.72 3.75
C GLY A 5 -1.94 4.14 3.72
N VAL A 6 -1.19 3.48 2.86
CA VAL A 6 0.16 3.93 2.50
C VAL A 6 0.34 3.87 0.99
N TRP A 7 1.32 4.61 0.50
CA TRP A 7 1.85 4.38 -0.83
C TRP A 7 3.36 4.60 -0.82
N GLY A 8 4.03 4.11 -1.87
CA GLY A 8 5.41 4.46 -2.11
C GLY A 8 6.09 3.54 -3.11
N PHE A 9 7.40 3.37 -2.95
CA PHE A 9 8.26 2.67 -3.88
C PHE A 9 8.88 1.43 -3.25
N ARG A 10 9.22 0.46 -4.09
CA ARG A 10 10.23 -0.55 -3.77
C ARG A 10 11.36 -0.48 -4.79
N ALA A 11 12.58 -0.42 -4.28
CA ALA A 11 13.81 -0.51 -5.07
C ALA A 11 14.91 -1.14 -4.23
N GLU A 12 15.70 -2.01 -4.84
CA GLU A 12 16.86 -2.66 -4.21
C GLU A 12 16.44 -3.41 -2.94
N ASP A 13 15.31 -4.11 -3.04
CA ASP A 13 14.67 -4.87 -1.97
C ASP A 13 14.21 -4.07 -0.74
N ILE A 14 14.27 -2.74 -0.80
CA ILE A 14 13.86 -1.84 0.28
C ILE A 14 12.48 -1.24 -0.06
N ASP A 15 11.52 -1.45 0.84
CA ASP A 15 10.20 -0.79 0.78
C ASP A 15 10.32 0.62 1.39
N LYS A 16 9.90 1.63 0.62
CA LYS A 16 9.89 3.05 0.99
C LYS A 16 8.45 3.51 0.88
N VAL A 17 7.71 3.56 1.99
CA VAL A 17 6.27 3.85 1.99
C VAL A 17 5.92 4.91 3.02
N THR A 18 5.05 5.84 2.65
CA THR A 18 4.54 6.91 3.52
C THR A 18 3.05 6.77 3.76
N TYR A 19 2.61 7.32 4.89
CA TYR A 19 1.24 7.28 5.38
C TYR A 19 0.32 8.23 4.57
N VAL A 20 -0.91 7.79 4.36
CA VAL A 20 -1.99 8.60 3.79
C VAL A 20 -3.17 8.60 4.74
N HIS A 21 -3.60 9.81 5.12
CA HIS A 21 -4.61 9.99 6.17
C HIS A 21 -6.04 9.64 5.74
N THR A 22 -6.39 9.91 4.49
CA THR A 22 -7.75 9.71 3.98
C THR A 22 -7.77 9.26 2.52
N SER A 23 -8.91 8.73 2.08
CA SER A 23 -9.19 8.42 0.67
C SER A 23 -8.21 7.43 0.01
N SER A 24 -7.74 6.42 0.75
CA SER A 24 -6.84 5.38 0.23
C SER A 24 -7.49 4.33 -0.70
N TYR A 25 -8.77 4.49 -1.05
CA TYR A 25 -9.49 3.56 -1.93
C TYR A 25 -8.90 3.46 -3.35
N PRO A 26 -9.17 2.36 -4.08
CA PRO A 26 -8.75 2.21 -5.47
C PRO A 26 -9.25 3.30 -6.41
N THR A 27 -10.44 3.84 -6.14
CA THR A 27 -11.07 4.93 -6.90
C THR A 27 -10.46 6.31 -6.62
N ALA A 28 -9.65 6.46 -5.58
CA ALA A 28 -8.98 7.70 -5.19
C ALA A 28 -7.45 7.50 -5.24
N LEU A 29 -6.77 7.29 -4.11
CA LEU A 29 -5.32 7.09 -4.08
C LEU A 29 -4.84 6.03 -5.09
N GLY A 30 -5.55 4.90 -5.21
CA GLY A 30 -5.16 3.86 -6.16
C GLY A 30 -5.17 4.33 -7.62
N LYS A 31 -6.15 5.17 -7.99
CA LYS A 31 -6.23 5.82 -9.30
C LYS A 31 -5.05 6.77 -9.49
N ASP A 32 -4.73 7.60 -8.51
CA ASP A 32 -3.59 8.53 -8.57
C ASP A 32 -2.27 7.78 -8.77
N ILE A 33 -2.08 6.64 -8.09
CA ILE A 33 -0.90 5.79 -8.29
C ILE A 33 -0.89 5.16 -9.69
N LEU A 34 -2.02 4.67 -10.17
CA LEU A 34 -2.13 4.09 -11.52
C LEU A 34 -1.82 5.13 -12.60
N GLU A 35 -2.35 6.34 -12.48
CA GLU A 35 -2.05 7.47 -13.38
C GLU A 35 -0.57 7.84 -13.29
N TYR A 36 -0.02 7.90 -12.06
CA TYR A 36 1.39 8.19 -11.84
C TYR A 36 2.30 7.20 -12.56
N VAL A 37 2.05 5.90 -12.39
CA VAL A 37 2.81 4.82 -13.03
C VAL A 37 2.63 4.82 -14.55
N GLY A 38 1.39 5.03 -15.01
CA GLY A 38 1.04 5.04 -16.44
C GLY A 38 1.71 6.17 -17.23
N ALA A 39 1.95 7.31 -16.59
CA ALA A 39 2.57 8.48 -17.24
C ALA A 39 4.11 8.42 -17.33
N ARG A 40 4.76 7.45 -16.68
CA ARG A 40 6.24 7.42 -16.51
C ARG A 40 6.86 6.17 -17.11
N SER A 41 8.10 6.28 -17.57
CA SER A 41 8.89 5.12 -18.02
C SER A 41 9.41 4.30 -16.82
N ASN A 42 9.72 3.01 -17.03
CA ASN A 42 10.35 2.18 -15.98
C ASN A 42 11.66 2.81 -15.48
N LYS A 43 12.43 3.44 -16.39
CA LYS A 43 13.66 4.15 -16.05
C LYS A 43 13.39 5.31 -15.07
N LYS A 44 12.42 6.18 -15.39
CA LYS A 44 12.07 7.30 -14.52
C LYS A 44 11.56 6.83 -13.16
N LEU A 45 10.67 5.84 -13.11
CA LEU A 45 10.17 5.26 -11.86
C LEU A 45 11.30 4.71 -10.99
N ARG A 46 12.26 3.99 -11.60
CA ARG A 46 13.43 3.44 -10.90
C ARG A 46 14.38 4.54 -10.39
N GLU A 47 14.64 5.57 -11.20
CA GLU A 47 15.45 6.71 -10.80
C GLU A 47 14.82 7.45 -9.61
N THR A 48 13.51 7.71 -9.68
CA THR A 48 12.74 8.30 -8.58
C THR A 48 12.82 7.43 -7.33
N ALA A 49 12.51 6.14 -7.43
CA ALA A 49 12.54 5.21 -6.30
C ALA A 49 13.91 5.14 -5.61
N ARG A 50 15.01 5.21 -6.38
CA ARG A 50 16.38 5.22 -5.84
C ARG A 50 16.74 6.53 -5.15
N LYS A 51 16.32 7.67 -5.71
CA LYS A 51 16.56 9.01 -5.14
C LYS A 51 15.90 9.20 -3.78
N VAL A 52 14.76 8.53 -3.54
CA VAL A 52 14.03 8.65 -2.26
C VAL A 52 14.90 8.19 -1.09
N VAL A 53 15.05 9.10 -0.12
CA VAL A 53 15.67 8.91 1.19
C VAL A 53 14.56 8.73 2.22
N LEU A 54 14.57 7.59 2.89
CA LEU A 54 13.59 7.24 3.90
C LEU A 54 13.94 7.90 5.24
N ILE A 55 12.98 8.56 5.88
CA ILE A 55 13.14 9.27 7.16
C ILE A 55 12.39 8.51 8.25
N PRO A 56 13.09 7.94 9.26
CA PRO A 56 12.41 7.29 10.38
C PRO A 56 11.56 8.31 11.17
N PRO A 57 10.35 7.95 11.66
CA PRO A 57 9.45 8.89 12.35
C PRO A 57 10.10 9.62 13.54
N MET A 58 10.92 8.93 14.33
CA MET A 58 11.60 9.51 15.50
C MET A 58 12.67 10.55 15.13
N THR A 59 13.07 10.61 13.85
CA THR A 59 14.09 11.55 13.36
C THR A 59 13.60 13.00 13.41
N LEU A 60 12.30 13.22 13.20
CA LEU A 60 11.73 14.57 13.23
C LEU A 60 11.79 15.20 14.63
N THR A 61 11.66 14.38 15.67
CA THR A 61 11.77 14.82 17.07
C THR A 61 13.18 15.29 17.43
N VAL A 62 14.21 14.78 16.74
CA VAL A 62 15.63 15.04 17.06
C VAL A 62 16.29 16.04 16.10
N SER A 63 15.69 16.34 14.94
CA SER A 63 16.24 17.27 13.95
C SER A 63 15.22 18.35 13.55
N PRO A 64 15.34 19.57 14.12
CA PRO A 64 14.48 20.70 13.75
C PRO A 64 14.59 21.11 12.28
N GLN A 65 15.72 20.85 11.61
CA GLN A 65 15.87 21.10 10.17
C GLN A 65 15.05 20.12 9.34
N LEU A 66 15.02 18.84 9.71
CA LEU A 66 14.20 17.85 9.01
C LEU A 66 12.71 18.04 9.29
N ALA A 67 12.33 18.42 10.52
CA ALA A 67 10.93 18.73 10.86
C ALA A 67 10.33 19.82 9.94
N ARG A 68 11.13 20.81 9.52
CA ARG A 68 10.67 21.86 8.57
C ARG A 68 10.35 21.34 7.18
N LEU A 69 10.87 20.17 6.80
CA LEU A 69 10.54 19.53 5.53
C LEU A 69 9.14 18.90 5.58
N PHE A 70 8.65 18.54 6.77
CA PHE A 70 7.37 17.86 6.94
C PHE A 70 6.39 18.74 7.73
N PRO A 71 5.82 19.79 7.11
CA PRO A 71 4.86 20.64 7.80
C PRO A 71 3.64 19.82 8.22
N GLU A 72 3.25 19.93 9.50
CA GLU A 72 2.16 19.15 10.10
C GLU A 72 0.80 19.34 9.39
N ASP A 73 0.62 20.49 8.72
CA ASP A 73 -0.63 20.87 8.05
C ASP A 73 -0.71 20.43 6.57
N ASP A 74 0.30 19.74 6.03
CA ASP A 74 0.36 19.36 4.60
C ASP A 74 0.62 17.86 4.40
N SER A 75 -0.20 17.03 5.06
CA SER A 75 -0.19 15.57 4.87
C SER A 75 -0.45 15.15 3.42
N ASP A 76 -1.03 16.05 2.62
CA ASP A 76 -1.38 15.82 1.22
C ASP A 76 -0.16 15.95 0.29
N PHE A 77 0.89 16.67 0.71
CA PHE A 77 2.12 16.82 -0.07
C PHE A 77 2.89 15.50 -0.24
N GLU A 78 3.05 14.72 0.84
CA GLU A 78 3.65 13.38 0.77
C GLU A 78 2.72 12.36 0.09
N ALA A 79 1.41 12.58 0.16
CA ALA A 79 0.41 11.73 -0.50
C ALA A 79 0.40 11.90 -2.02
N ASN A 80 0.93 13.01 -2.56
CA ASN A 80 1.00 13.26 -4.00
C ASN A 80 2.22 12.58 -4.65
N PRO A 81 2.02 11.58 -5.53
CA PRO A 81 3.13 10.88 -6.16
C PRO A 81 3.99 11.75 -7.07
N SER A 82 3.39 12.76 -7.71
CA SER A 82 4.09 13.61 -8.68
C SER A 82 5.15 14.50 -8.03
N SER A 83 5.03 14.81 -6.72
CA SER A 83 6.03 15.59 -5.97
C SER A 83 7.44 14.97 -6.06
N TYR A 84 7.53 13.65 -6.18
CA TYR A 84 8.80 12.91 -6.21
C TYR A 84 9.49 12.91 -7.58
N ASP A 85 8.87 13.45 -8.63
CA ASP A 85 9.53 13.62 -9.91
C ASP A 85 10.53 14.78 -9.94
N GLU A 86 10.31 15.75 -9.06
CA GLU A 86 11.04 17.01 -8.94
C GLU A 86 12.14 16.87 -7.88
N ASP A 87 12.37 17.92 -7.07
CA ASP A 87 13.43 17.97 -6.08
C ASP A 87 13.12 17.22 -4.79
N TRP A 88 11.85 16.87 -4.55
CA TRP A 88 11.46 16.13 -3.37
C TRP A 88 12.09 14.74 -3.34
N LYS A 89 12.69 14.40 -2.20
CA LYS A 89 13.39 13.13 -2.01
C LYS A 89 13.21 12.51 -0.64
N HIS A 90 12.53 13.17 0.30
CA HIS A 90 12.40 12.65 1.65
C HIS A 90 11.02 12.02 1.81
N MET A 91 10.96 10.79 2.27
CA MET A 91 9.70 10.07 2.49
C MET A 91 9.69 9.53 3.91
N MET A 92 8.63 9.77 4.67
CA MET A 92 8.54 9.24 6.03
C MET A 92 8.39 7.72 6.02
N ASP A 93 9.16 7.00 6.84
CA ASP A 93 9.04 5.55 6.99
C ASP A 93 7.75 5.20 7.74
N SER A 94 6.71 4.87 6.98
CA SER A 94 5.42 4.43 7.50
C SER A 94 5.20 2.94 7.30
N SER A 95 6.25 2.16 7.02
CA SER A 95 6.15 0.71 6.82
C SER A 95 5.51 -0.01 8.01
N ARG A 96 5.62 0.57 9.22
CA ARG A 96 4.99 0.05 10.43
C ARG A 96 3.47 0.00 10.39
N PHE A 97 2.87 0.96 9.70
CA PHE A 97 1.42 1.07 9.56
C PHE A 97 0.83 -0.14 8.79
N MET A 98 1.63 -0.79 7.94
CA MET A 98 1.19 -1.93 7.13
C MET A 98 0.87 -3.19 7.95
N TYR A 99 1.32 -3.25 9.21
CA TYR A 99 1.11 -4.39 10.08
C TYR A 99 0.31 -4.07 11.34
N ASP A 100 -0.16 -2.83 11.51
CA ASP A 100 -0.89 -2.41 12.72
C ASP A 100 -2.41 -2.72 12.71
N GLY A 101 -2.93 -3.18 11.57
CA GLY A 101 -4.33 -3.51 11.34
C GLY A 101 -5.26 -2.32 11.07
N LEU A 102 -4.73 -1.10 10.98
CA LEU A 102 -5.47 0.11 10.65
C LEU A 102 -5.28 0.54 9.19
N CYS A 103 -4.28 -0.01 8.50
CA CYS A 103 -4.04 0.22 7.08
C CYS A 103 -5.11 -0.47 6.21
N CYS A 104 -5.98 0.31 5.58
CA CYS A 104 -7.03 -0.20 4.71
C CYS A 104 -6.49 -0.64 3.35
N TRP A 105 -5.59 0.16 2.77
CA TRP A 105 -5.04 -0.03 1.43
C TRP A 105 -3.57 0.36 1.36
N ALA A 106 -2.82 -0.35 0.53
CA ALA A 106 -1.44 0.03 0.22
C ALA A 106 -1.09 -0.16 -1.24
N TYR A 107 -0.31 0.77 -1.77
CA TYR A 107 0.13 0.76 -3.16
C TYR A 107 1.65 0.88 -3.21
N ILE A 108 2.34 -0.17 -3.67
CA ILE A 108 3.80 -0.19 -3.76
C ILE A 108 4.20 -0.26 -5.23
N VAL A 109 4.82 0.81 -5.72
CA VAL A 109 5.46 0.87 -7.04
C VAL A 109 6.76 0.08 -6.98
N ASN A 110 6.69 -1.21 -7.29
CA ASN A 110 7.84 -2.11 -7.23
C ASN A 110 8.68 -2.01 -8.52
N THR A 111 9.79 -1.29 -8.44
CA THR A 111 10.71 -1.06 -9.56
C THR A 111 11.73 -2.19 -9.76
N ASP A 112 11.83 -3.11 -8.80
CA ASP A 112 12.63 -4.34 -8.93
C ASP A 112 11.93 -5.32 -9.90
N THR A 113 10.60 -5.42 -9.81
CA THR A 113 9.79 -6.34 -10.63
C THR A 113 8.99 -5.66 -11.75
N ASN A 114 8.99 -4.32 -11.79
CA ASN A 114 8.18 -3.50 -12.69
C ASN A 114 6.67 -3.76 -12.58
N LYS A 115 6.19 -3.88 -11.34
CA LYS A 115 4.78 -4.10 -11.01
C LYS A 115 4.31 -3.10 -9.97
N LEU A 116 3.04 -2.71 -10.06
CA LEU A 116 2.31 -2.12 -8.95
C LEU A 116 1.76 -3.26 -8.09
N GLU A 117 2.15 -3.31 -6.83
CA GLU A 117 1.57 -4.21 -5.85
C GLU A 117 0.48 -3.49 -5.07
N VAL A 118 -0.68 -4.14 -4.95
CA VAL A 118 -1.81 -3.59 -4.22
C VAL A 118 -2.14 -4.50 -3.05
N TYR A 119 -2.19 -3.92 -1.86
CA TYR A 119 -2.55 -4.61 -0.64
C TYR A 119 -3.81 -4.02 -0.03
N ASN A 120 -4.50 -4.81 0.77
CA ASN A 120 -5.68 -4.41 1.54
C ASN A 120 -5.65 -5.06 2.93
N SER A 121 -6.42 -4.54 3.89
CA SER A 121 -6.65 -5.14 5.22
C SER A 121 -7.33 -6.52 5.22
N ASN A 122 -7.57 -7.11 4.05
CA ASN A 122 -8.13 -8.44 3.86
C ASN A 122 -7.12 -9.58 4.11
N LYS A 123 -6.44 -9.56 5.25
CA LYS A 123 -5.47 -10.59 5.61
C LYS A 123 -6.12 -11.74 6.40
N ASN A 124 -5.65 -12.96 6.11
CA ASN A 124 -6.07 -14.24 6.69
C ASN A 124 -4.91 -15.26 6.73
N ASN A 125 -5.18 -16.46 7.25
CA ASN A 125 -4.26 -17.60 7.16
C ASN A 125 -4.10 -18.00 5.68
N GLY A 126 -2.86 -17.99 5.19
CA GLY A 126 -2.55 -18.27 3.78
C GLY A 126 -2.51 -17.04 2.87
N SER A 127 -2.71 -15.84 3.42
CA SER A 127 -2.54 -14.59 2.69
C SER A 127 -1.15 -14.46 2.06
N SER A 128 -1.14 -13.94 0.83
CA SER A 128 0.07 -13.75 0.04
C SER A 128 0.72 -12.38 0.29
N GLY A 129 1.97 -12.25 -0.15
CA GLY A 129 2.71 -10.98 -0.15
C GLY A 129 3.63 -10.77 1.05
N ARG A 130 4.55 -9.81 0.90
CA ARG A 130 5.65 -9.60 1.87
C ARG A 130 5.16 -9.25 3.28
N TYR A 131 4.00 -8.59 3.37
CA TYR A 131 3.41 -8.14 4.63
C TYR A 131 2.49 -9.16 5.30
N ALA A 132 2.08 -10.22 4.59
CA ALA A 132 1.21 -11.25 5.15
C ALA A 132 1.86 -12.08 6.26
N ARG A 133 3.19 -12.04 6.42
CA ARG A 133 3.89 -12.67 7.55
C ARG A 133 3.82 -11.87 8.86
N PHE A 134 3.50 -10.58 8.83
CA PHE A 134 3.57 -9.71 10.01
C PHE A 134 2.21 -9.59 10.71
N SER A 135 2.10 -10.03 11.94
CA SER A 135 0.94 -9.81 12.81
C SER A 135 1.42 -9.10 14.07
N LEU A 136 0.63 -8.14 14.58
CA LEU A 136 1.03 -7.33 15.73
C LEU A 136 1.38 -8.16 16.97
N ASP A 137 0.77 -9.34 17.18
CA ASP A 137 1.20 -10.27 18.23
C ASP A 137 0.63 -11.68 18.01
N GLY A 138 1.48 -12.69 18.15
CA GLY A 138 1.05 -14.10 18.26
C GLY A 138 0.28 -14.38 19.57
N ASN A 139 0.34 -13.45 20.54
CA ASN A 139 -0.25 -13.58 21.87
C ASN A 139 -1.62 -12.90 22.02
N THR A 140 -2.06 -12.09 21.05
CA THR A 140 -3.41 -11.51 21.09
C THR A 140 -4.44 -12.61 20.76
N PRO A 141 -5.47 -12.82 21.60
CA PRO A 141 -6.54 -13.77 21.29
C PRO A 141 -7.37 -13.29 20.09
N GLU A 142 -7.84 -14.22 19.26
CA GLU A 142 -8.95 -13.95 18.34
C GLU A 142 -10.17 -13.43 19.13
N PRO A 143 -10.92 -12.42 18.64
CA PRO A 143 -10.82 -11.73 17.35
C PRO A 143 -10.00 -10.43 17.40
N GLN A 144 -9.28 -10.17 18.50
CA GLN A 144 -8.59 -8.89 18.77
C GLN A 144 -7.25 -8.77 18.04
N ARG A 145 -6.83 -9.80 17.30
CA ARG A 145 -5.65 -9.74 16.44
C ARG A 145 -5.87 -8.71 15.33
N SER A 146 -5.09 -7.65 15.37
CA SER A 146 -4.89 -6.80 14.20
C SER A 146 -4.14 -7.58 13.13
N TYR A 147 -4.86 -7.92 12.08
CA TYR A 147 -4.27 -8.41 10.85
C TYR A 147 -3.79 -7.21 10.04
N GLY A 148 -2.49 -7.15 9.75
CA GLY A 148 -1.94 -6.21 8.77
C GLY A 148 -2.53 -6.39 7.38
N VAL A 149 -1.84 -5.89 6.35
CA VAL A 149 -2.32 -6.03 4.98
C VAL A 149 -1.90 -7.35 4.31
N ALA A 150 -2.67 -7.78 3.31
CA ALA A 150 -2.37 -8.88 2.40
C ALA A 150 -2.34 -8.39 0.95
N LEU A 151 -1.48 -9.01 0.13
CA LEU A 151 -1.41 -8.71 -1.30
C LEU A 151 -2.66 -9.25 -1.99
N ILE A 152 -3.40 -8.38 -2.67
CA ILE A 152 -4.60 -8.76 -3.42
C ILE A 152 -4.33 -8.89 -4.92
N THR A 153 -3.40 -8.09 -5.47
CA THR A 153 -3.03 -8.16 -6.88
C THR A 153 -1.69 -7.51 -7.15
N GLU A 154 -1.08 -7.91 -8.27
CA GLU A 154 0.03 -7.23 -8.88
C GLU A 154 -0.34 -6.88 -10.32
N ILE A 155 -0.04 -5.65 -10.75
CA ILE A 155 -0.34 -5.16 -12.10
C ILE A 155 0.98 -4.71 -12.73
N SER A 156 1.34 -5.29 -13.89
CA SER A 156 2.57 -4.87 -14.58
C SER A 156 2.47 -3.41 -15.04
N PHE A 157 3.59 -2.67 -15.01
CA PHE A 157 3.62 -1.30 -15.52
C PHE A 157 3.20 -1.20 -16.99
N ASP A 158 3.50 -2.22 -17.79
CA ASP A 158 3.08 -2.27 -19.19
C ASP A 158 1.57 -2.44 -19.35
N THR A 159 0.93 -3.24 -18.48
CA THR A 159 -0.53 -3.35 -18.44
C THR A 159 -1.18 -2.00 -18.14
N ILE A 160 -0.64 -1.27 -17.16
CA ILE A 160 -1.14 0.06 -16.79
C ILE A 160 -1.02 1.02 -17.97
N ARG A 161 0.14 1.09 -18.63
CA ARG A 161 0.34 1.97 -19.80
C ARG A 161 -0.53 1.62 -20.99
N LYS A 162 -0.79 0.32 -21.22
CA LYS A 162 -1.67 -0.16 -22.30
C LYS A 162 -3.11 0.30 -22.13
N SER A 163 -3.54 0.64 -20.92
CA SER A 163 -4.87 1.17 -20.66
C SER A 163 -5.06 2.60 -21.22
N LYS A 164 -3.98 3.29 -21.60
CA LYS A 164 -3.98 4.64 -22.20
C LYS A 164 -4.79 5.66 -21.38
N GLY A 165 -4.78 5.53 -20.06
CA GLY A 165 -5.48 6.43 -19.15
C GLY A 165 -6.92 6.02 -18.84
N ASP A 166 -7.52 5.07 -19.57
CA ASP A 166 -8.75 4.41 -19.13
C ASP A 166 -8.40 3.36 -18.07
N LEU A 167 -8.54 3.74 -16.81
CA LEU A 167 -8.18 2.90 -15.65
C LEU A 167 -9.37 2.17 -15.05
N SER A 168 -10.58 2.34 -15.61
CA SER A 168 -11.82 1.82 -15.04
C SER A 168 -11.79 0.30 -14.82
N ALA A 169 -11.29 -0.45 -15.80
CA ALA A 169 -11.17 -1.90 -15.71
C ALA A 169 -10.15 -2.35 -14.65
N LEU A 170 -9.04 -1.63 -14.49
CA LEU A 170 -8.02 -1.94 -13.49
C LEU A 170 -8.52 -1.63 -12.07
N ILE A 171 -9.18 -0.49 -11.89
CA ILE A 171 -9.80 -0.11 -10.60
C ILE A 171 -10.85 -1.15 -10.21
N ARG A 172 -11.76 -1.51 -11.14
CA ARG A 172 -12.76 -2.54 -10.89
C ARG A 172 -12.14 -3.88 -10.52
N GLN A 173 -11.06 -4.29 -11.20
CA GLN A 173 -10.34 -5.52 -10.87
C GLN A 173 -9.76 -5.48 -9.45
N ILE A 174 -9.24 -4.33 -9.01
CA ILE A 174 -8.72 -4.17 -7.65
C ILE A 174 -9.86 -4.30 -6.63
N ASP A 175 -10.98 -3.63 -6.84
CA ASP A 175 -12.15 -3.69 -5.97
C ASP A 175 -12.72 -5.12 -5.88
N GLU A 176 -12.98 -5.77 -7.03
CA GLU A 176 -13.51 -7.14 -7.08
C GLU A 176 -12.62 -8.15 -6.35
N ARG A 177 -11.29 -8.01 -6.44
CA ARG A 177 -10.36 -8.89 -5.72
C ARG A 177 -10.35 -8.65 -4.21
N SER A 178 -10.63 -7.42 -3.78
CA SER A 178 -10.77 -7.09 -2.36
C SER A 178 -12.05 -7.66 -1.75
N ASP A 179 -13.12 -7.76 -2.55
CA ASP A 179 -14.41 -8.32 -2.15
C ASP A 179 -14.43 -9.86 -2.22
N ALA A 180 -13.86 -10.48 -3.26
CA ALA A 180 -13.77 -11.93 -3.38
C ALA A 180 -13.05 -12.56 -2.16
N THR A 181 -11.99 -11.89 -1.70
CA THR A 181 -11.28 -12.28 -0.49
C THR A 181 -12.13 -12.07 0.78
N PHE A 182 -13.18 -11.23 0.75
CA PHE A 182 -14.15 -11.05 1.84
C PHE A 182 -15.28 -12.09 1.80
N GLU A 183 -15.79 -12.44 0.62
CA GLU A 183 -16.81 -13.48 0.46
C GLU A 183 -16.28 -14.87 0.85
N ASP A 184 -15.05 -15.20 0.45
CA ASP A 184 -14.36 -16.42 0.91
C ASP A 184 -14.29 -16.47 2.45
N ARG A 185 -14.18 -15.31 3.13
CA ARG A 185 -14.22 -15.23 4.60
C ARG A 185 -15.61 -15.49 5.17
N GLY A 186 -16.68 -15.00 4.53
CA GLY A 186 -18.05 -15.27 4.94
C GLY A 186 -18.38 -16.76 4.86
N ILE A 187 -17.96 -17.39 3.76
CA ILE A 187 -18.15 -18.82 3.51
C ILE A 187 -17.31 -19.67 4.47
N GLN A 188 -16.00 -19.38 4.63
CA GLN A 188 -15.14 -20.15 5.54
C GLN A 188 -15.59 -20.00 7.01
N LYS A 189 -15.94 -18.80 7.48
CA LYS A 189 -16.49 -18.60 8.83
C LYS A 189 -17.80 -19.35 9.04
N PHE A 190 -18.66 -19.42 8.02
CA PHE A 190 -19.88 -20.20 8.08
C PHE A 190 -19.58 -21.70 8.23
N PHE A 191 -18.68 -22.27 7.43
CA PHE A 191 -18.28 -23.67 7.57
C PHE A 191 -17.58 -23.98 8.90
N ASP A 192 -16.71 -23.09 9.36
CA ASP A 192 -16.06 -23.19 10.68
C ASP A 192 -17.10 -23.17 11.81
N SER A 193 -18.14 -22.33 11.71
CA SER A 193 -19.24 -22.28 12.68
C SER A 193 -20.08 -23.56 12.72
N LEU A 194 -20.09 -24.31 11.62
CA LEU A 194 -20.75 -25.61 11.51
C LEU A 194 -19.84 -26.77 11.93
N GLY A 195 -18.59 -26.50 12.33
CA GLY A 195 -17.60 -27.53 12.65
C GLY A 195 -17.16 -28.36 11.43
N VAL A 196 -17.45 -27.89 10.22
CA VAL A 196 -17.07 -28.55 8.97
C VAL A 196 -15.71 -28.00 8.55
N LYS A 197 -14.65 -28.82 8.70
CA LYS A 197 -13.36 -28.47 8.11
C LYS A 197 -13.49 -28.52 6.59
N SER A 198 -13.13 -27.43 5.91
CA SER A 198 -13.01 -27.42 4.45
C SER A 198 -11.94 -28.45 4.01
N PHE A 199 -12.24 -29.16 2.93
CA PHE A 199 -11.38 -30.21 2.33
C PHE A 199 -10.27 -29.59 1.47
#